data_AF-A0A7C6FA58-F1
#
_entry.id   AF-A0A7C6FA58-F1
#
_cell.length_a   1.000
_cell.length_b   1.000
_cell.length_c   1.000
_cell.angle_alpha   90.00
_cell.angle_beta   90.00
_cell.angle_gamma   90.00
#
_symmetry.space_group_name_H-M   'P 1'
#
loop_
_entity.id
_entity.type
_entity.pdbx_description
1 polymer ?
#
loop_
_entity_poly.entity_id
_entity_poly.type
_entity_poly.pdbx_seq_one_letter_code
_entity_poly.pdbx_strand_id
1 'polypeptide(L)'
;MTHEEQNYTFPFGFNLGNLNENGNKMPLLTPSNDGGFCLLYDDVSEKTADKLLESLALQLLDSMPTEHLLVDMFDHGRKKFYQLSALQNYIHLYRVSYTPEMIDEHFKDLEAKIISRHEELLCCNRQSINEHNQKSRQKQNYHLVLINLANFPNEEIELRRIKNFVESAVLAGVYVIAFGNQEIKKSENEGVQTILKHFKNLNVTNNEFEITPEIFEFTELLKTHTFEPLDLDRQMLHDNIMINANLEQRFIPEILEDETHYKQGI
;
A
#
# COMPACT_ATOMS: atom_id res chain seq x y z
N MET A 1 -17.10 27.02 -6.12
CA MET A 1 -16.43 25.91 -5.40
C MET A 1 -14.99 26.31 -5.26
N THR A 2 -14.58 26.64 -4.04
CA THR A 2 -13.16 26.87 -3.71
C THR A 2 -12.43 25.56 -3.94
N HIS A 3 -11.49 25.53 -4.89
CA HIS A 3 -10.52 24.45 -4.97
C HIS A 3 -9.71 24.51 -3.67
N GLU A 4 -10.10 23.74 -2.66
CA GLU A 4 -9.13 23.31 -1.65
C GLU A 4 -8.00 22.65 -2.43
N GLU A 5 -6.78 23.16 -2.27
CA GLU A 5 -5.60 22.57 -2.89
C GLU A 5 -5.48 21.14 -2.38
N GLN A 6 -6.00 20.18 -3.15
CA GLN A 6 -5.88 18.77 -2.83
C GLN A 6 -4.39 18.46 -2.69
N ASN A 7 -4.00 17.93 -1.53
CA ASN A 7 -2.61 17.58 -1.30
C ASN A 7 -2.29 16.30 -2.09
N TYR A 8 -1.55 16.45 -3.19
CA TYR A 8 -1.14 15.33 -4.05
C TYR A 8 0.15 14.67 -3.61
N THR A 9 0.63 14.93 -2.39
CA THR A 9 1.80 14.23 -1.83
C THR A 9 1.37 12.96 -1.13
N PHE A 10 2.19 11.92 -1.24
CA PHE A 10 2.05 10.76 -0.36
C PHE A 10 2.15 11.18 1.12
N PRO A 11 1.39 10.54 2.04
CA PRO A 11 1.43 10.88 3.45
C PRO A 11 2.83 10.79 4.06
N PHE A 12 3.08 11.59 5.10
CA PHE A 12 4.40 11.68 5.74
C PHE A 12 4.84 10.36 6.41
N GLY A 13 3.91 9.47 6.72
CA GLY A 13 4.22 8.18 7.30
C GLY A 13 3.06 7.20 7.25
N PHE A 14 3.39 5.94 7.51
CA PHE A 14 2.43 4.87 7.68
C PHE A 14 1.93 4.86 9.12
N ASN A 15 0.63 5.01 9.31
CA ASN A 15 0.03 4.95 10.63
C ASN A 15 -0.07 3.50 11.09
N LEU A 16 0.69 3.18 12.13
CA LEU A 16 0.71 1.84 12.72
C LEU A 16 -0.32 1.69 13.83
N GLY A 17 -0.87 2.80 14.35
CA GLY A 17 -1.79 2.81 15.48
C GLY A 17 -1.65 4.07 16.32
N ASN A 18 -2.06 3.99 17.58
CA ASN A 18 -2.00 5.11 18.52
C ASN A 18 -1.27 4.72 19.81
N LEU A 19 -0.52 5.65 20.36
CA LEU A 19 -0.10 5.64 21.75
C LEU A 19 -1.19 6.29 22.60
N ASN A 20 -1.71 5.56 23.57
CA ASN A 20 -2.79 6.00 24.45
C ASN A 20 -2.27 6.22 25.88
N GLU A 21 -2.45 7.43 26.39
CA GLU A 21 -2.26 7.77 27.80
C GLU A 21 -3.51 8.52 28.31
N ASN A 22 -4.24 7.93 29.26
CA ASN A 22 -5.41 8.55 29.91
C ASN A 22 -6.48 9.07 28.92
N GLY A 23 -6.65 8.41 27.77
CA GLY A 23 -7.61 8.81 26.73
C GLY A 23 -7.07 9.80 25.71
N ASN A 24 -5.85 10.32 25.90
CA ASN A 24 -5.14 11.08 24.87
C ASN A 24 -4.51 10.09 23.89
N LYS A 25 -4.83 10.24 22.60
CA LYS A 25 -4.30 9.40 21.52
C LYS A 25 -3.31 10.18 20.69
N MET A 26 -2.09 9.66 20.56
CA MET A 26 -1.08 10.16 19.65
C MET A 26 -0.80 9.13 18.56
N PRO A 27 -0.90 9.47 17.26
CA PRO A 27 -0.62 8.52 16.19
C PRO A 27 0.85 8.08 16.21
N LEU A 28 1.09 6.79 16.07
CA LEU A 28 2.42 6.22 15.86
C LEU A 28 2.61 6.04 14.35
N LEU A 29 3.49 6.85 13.77
CA LEU A 29 3.80 6.82 12.35
C LEU A 29 5.22 6.26 12.13
N THR A 30 5.38 5.36 11.16
CA THR A 30 6.71 5.08 10.58
C THR A 30 6.91 5.96 9.33
N PRO A 31 8.05 6.68 9.18
CA PRO A 31 8.25 7.63 8.10
C PRO A 31 8.12 7.02 6.70
N SER A 32 7.44 7.71 5.78
CA SER A 32 7.33 7.23 4.39
C SER A 32 8.65 7.34 3.61
N ASN A 33 9.58 8.18 4.08
CA ASN A 33 10.94 8.28 3.53
C ASN A 33 11.74 6.98 3.68
N ASP A 34 11.34 6.07 4.57
CA ASP A 34 11.94 4.73 4.69
C ASP A 34 11.51 3.80 3.54
N GLY A 35 10.63 4.27 2.64
CA GLY A 35 10.10 3.47 1.53
C GLY A 35 9.08 2.42 1.95
N GLY A 36 8.98 2.12 3.24
CA GLY A 36 8.03 1.20 3.83
C GLY A 36 8.66 0.35 4.93
N PHE A 37 8.13 -0.84 5.19
CA PHE A 37 8.56 -1.69 6.30
C PHE A 37 8.21 -3.17 6.06
N CYS A 38 8.82 -4.06 6.85
CA CYS A 38 8.50 -5.47 6.93
C CYS A 38 7.63 -5.75 8.16
N LEU A 39 6.45 -6.34 7.97
CA LEU A 39 5.56 -6.81 9.04
C LEU A 39 5.71 -8.32 9.25
N LEU A 40 6.35 -8.72 10.34
CA LEU A 40 6.71 -10.11 10.58
C LEU A 40 5.96 -10.67 11.79
N TYR A 41 5.18 -11.73 11.60
CA TYR A 41 4.27 -12.24 12.64
C TYR A 41 4.51 -13.71 12.98
N ASP A 42 4.16 -14.14 14.19
CA ASP A 42 4.00 -15.57 14.49
C ASP A 42 2.61 -16.08 14.05
N ASP A 43 2.41 -17.40 14.02
CA ASP A 43 1.16 -17.99 13.53
C ASP A 43 -0.09 -17.51 14.29
N VAL A 44 0.04 -17.27 15.59
CA VAL A 44 -1.08 -16.79 16.42
C VAL A 44 -1.43 -15.33 16.14
N SER A 45 -0.51 -14.56 15.56
CA SER A 45 -0.66 -13.14 15.25
C SER A 45 -1.03 -12.84 13.79
N GLU A 46 -1.15 -13.85 12.92
CA GLU A 46 -1.43 -13.65 11.49
C GLU A 46 -2.67 -12.76 11.27
N LYS A 47 -3.78 -13.05 11.97
CA LYS A 47 -5.01 -12.24 11.84
C LYS A 47 -4.83 -10.79 12.27
N THR A 48 -4.00 -10.55 13.29
CA THR A 48 -3.72 -9.21 13.81
C THR A 48 -2.85 -8.43 12.81
N ALA A 49 -1.88 -9.09 12.20
CA ALA A 49 -1.05 -8.52 11.13
C ALA A 49 -1.88 -8.21 9.87
N ASP A 50 -2.72 -9.16 9.41
CA ASP A 50 -3.59 -8.97 8.25
C ASP A 50 -4.54 -7.79 8.45
N LYS A 51 -5.09 -7.66 9.66
CA LYS A 51 -5.99 -6.57 10.03
C LYS A 51 -5.30 -5.21 9.99
N LEU A 52 -4.06 -5.13 10.46
CA LEU A 52 -3.24 -3.92 10.35
C LEU A 52 -3.01 -3.56 8.88
N LEU A 53 -2.55 -4.52 8.07
CA LEU A 53 -2.24 -4.32 6.65
C LEU A 53 -3.45 -3.81 5.87
N GLU A 54 -4.61 -4.46 6.03
CA GLU A 54 -5.83 -4.06 5.34
C GLU A 54 -6.30 -2.67 5.78
N SER A 55 -6.28 -2.39 7.09
CA SER A 55 -6.67 -1.08 7.63
C SER A 55 -5.76 0.04 7.14
N LEU A 56 -4.47 -0.20 7.09
CA LEU A 56 -3.47 0.76 6.63
C LEU A 56 -3.62 1.05 5.13
N ALA A 57 -3.76 0.02 4.30
CA ALA A 57 -3.92 0.21 2.86
C ALA A 57 -5.22 0.97 2.52
N LEU A 58 -6.33 0.62 3.19
CA LEU A 58 -7.61 1.33 3.04
C LEU A 58 -7.52 2.77 3.55
N GLN A 59 -6.87 3.02 4.68
CA GLN A 59 -6.66 4.38 5.19
C GLN A 59 -5.87 5.23 4.20
N LEU A 60 -4.81 4.67 3.61
CA LEU A 60 -4.02 5.40 2.62
C LEU A 60 -4.84 5.72 1.37
N LEU A 61 -5.62 4.76 0.86
CA LEU A 61 -6.54 4.97 -0.26
C LEU A 61 -7.58 6.05 0.03
N ASP A 62 -8.17 6.05 1.23
CA ASP A 62 -9.16 7.03 1.67
C ASP A 62 -8.57 8.44 1.84
N SER A 63 -7.31 8.53 2.29
CA SER A 63 -6.62 9.81 2.51
C SER A 63 -6.11 10.49 1.25
N MET A 64 -6.01 9.75 0.14
CA MET A 64 -5.41 10.22 -1.11
C MET A 64 -6.50 10.60 -2.12
N PRO A 65 -6.23 11.57 -3.03
CA PRO A 65 -7.13 11.84 -4.13
C PRO A 65 -7.41 10.56 -4.96
N THR A 66 -8.63 10.43 -5.45
CA THR A 66 -9.06 9.29 -6.28
C THR A 66 -8.05 8.98 -7.39
N GLU A 67 -7.78 7.70 -7.61
CA GLU A 67 -6.85 7.17 -8.61
C GLU A 67 -5.37 7.55 -8.40
N HIS A 68 -5.01 8.32 -7.38
CA HIS A 68 -3.62 8.72 -7.14
C HIS A 68 -2.82 7.72 -6.32
N LEU A 69 -3.46 6.73 -5.71
CA LEU A 69 -2.80 5.59 -5.08
C LEU A 69 -3.35 4.30 -5.67
N LEU A 70 -2.43 3.43 -6.09
CA LEU A 70 -2.73 2.07 -6.52
C LEU A 70 -2.10 1.11 -5.51
N VAL A 71 -2.80 0.03 -5.18
CA VAL A 71 -2.31 -1.03 -4.31
C VAL A 71 -2.00 -2.27 -5.14
N ASP A 72 -0.74 -2.68 -5.12
CA ASP A 72 -0.24 -3.84 -5.86
C ASP A 72 0.12 -4.95 -4.87
N MET A 73 -0.41 -6.15 -5.04
CA MET A 73 -0.16 -7.26 -4.11
C MET A 73 0.46 -8.47 -4.79
N PHE A 74 1.52 -9.00 -4.19
CA PHE A 74 2.16 -10.25 -4.57
C PHE A 74 1.86 -11.31 -3.51
N ASP A 75 0.90 -12.19 -3.78
CA ASP A 75 0.50 -13.27 -2.87
C ASP A 75 -0.17 -14.42 -3.65
N HIS A 76 0.38 -15.64 -3.57
CA HIS A 76 -0.26 -16.83 -4.15
C HIS A 76 -1.34 -17.44 -3.23
N GLY A 77 -1.57 -16.83 -2.05
CA GLY A 77 -2.43 -17.36 -1.01
C GLY A 77 -3.94 -17.23 -1.26
N ARG A 78 -4.72 -17.65 -0.26
CA ARG A 78 -6.19 -17.45 -0.23
C ARG A 78 -6.49 -15.95 -0.09
N LYS A 79 -7.65 -15.52 -0.58
CA LYS A 79 -8.15 -14.14 -0.42
C LYS A 79 -8.18 -13.73 1.06
N LYS A 80 -7.17 -13.00 1.55
CA LYS A 80 -7.04 -12.55 2.96
C LYS A 80 -7.72 -11.21 3.22
N PHE A 81 -7.56 -10.25 2.31
CA PHE A 81 -8.06 -8.89 2.45
C PHE A 81 -9.40 -8.73 1.73
N TYR A 82 -10.50 -9.01 2.43
CA TYR A 82 -11.84 -9.02 1.84
C TYR A 82 -12.24 -7.65 1.26
N GLN A 83 -12.02 -6.57 2.03
CA GLN A 83 -12.43 -5.22 1.67
C GLN A 83 -11.52 -4.63 0.60
N LEU A 84 -10.19 -4.81 0.71
CA LEU A 84 -9.29 -4.41 -0.38
C LEU A 84 -9.62 -5.15 -1.68
N SER A 85 -9.89 -6.45 -1.58
CA SER A 85 -10.19 -7.23 -2.78
C SER A 85 -11.55 -6.91 -3.41
N ALA A 86 -12.47 -6.26 -2.69
CA ALA A 86 -13.67 -5.71 -3.31
C ALA A 86 -13.32 -4.59 -4.30
N LEU A 87 -12.18 -3.89 -4.10
CA LEU A 87 -11.72 -2.79 -4.94
C LEU A 87 -11.14 -3.23 -6.31
N GLN A 88 -10.91 -4.53 -6.56
CA GLN A 88 -10.27 -5.02 -7.80
C GLN A 88 -10.98 -4.57 -9.08
N ASN A 89 -12.32 -4.55 -9.05
CA ASN A 89 -13.13 -4.22 -10.21
C ASN A 89 -13.24 -2.71 -10.45
N TYR A 90 -12.66 -1.88 -9.58
CA TYR A 90 -12.84 -0.44 -9.58
C TYR A 90 -11.53 0.27 -9.94
N ILE A 91 -11.49 0.82 -11.15
CA ILE A 91 -10.45 1.73 -11.66
C ILE A 91 -9.01 1.23 -11.40
N HIS A 92 -8.82 -0.09 -11.35
CA HIS A 92 -7.53 -0.71 -11.05
C HIS A 92 -6.86 -0.21 -9.75
N LEU A 93 -7.64 0.24 -8.76
CA LEU A 93 -7.10 0.70 -7.46
C LEU A 93 -6.39 -0.40 -6.69
N TYR A 94 -6.73 -1.66 -6.98
CA TYR A 94 -6.10 -2.83 -6.38
C TYR A 94 -5.84 -3.91 -7.44
N ARG A 95 -4.56 -4.31 -7.58
CA ARG A 95 -4.10 -5.37 -8.48
C ARG A 95 -3.42 -6.47 -7.67
N VAL A 96 -3.76 -7.73 -7.95
CA VAL A 96 -3.16 -8.89 -7.26
C VAL A 96 -2.53 -9.82 -8.29
N SER A 97 -1.28 -10.20 -8.04
CA SER A 97 -0.56 -11.25 -8.77
C SER A 97 -0.45 -12.49 -7.89
N TYR A 98 -1.07 -13.59 -8.34
CA TYR A 98 -1.19 -14.84 -7.58
C TYR A 98 -0.53 -16.05 -8.24
N THR A 99 0.05 -15.90 -9.43
CA THR A 99 0.92 -16.92 -10.05
C THR A 99 2.34 -16.37 -10.24
N PRO A 100 3.36 -17.24 -10.34
CA PRO A 100 4.72 -16.80 -10.62
C PRO A 100 4.84 -15.92 -11.88
N GLU A 101 4.11 -16.25 -12.94
CA GLU A 101 4.12 -15.50 -14.20
C GLU A 101 3.50 -14.11 -14.04
N MET A 102 2.36 -14.01 -13.34
CA MET A 102 1.73 -12.73 -13.03
C MET A 102 2.60 -11.87 -12.12
N ILE A 103 3.36 -12.49 -11.20
CA ILE A 103 4.30 -11.79 -10.33
C ILE A 103 5.45 -11.22 -11.16
N ASP A 104 6.07 -12.02 -12.03
CA ASP A 104 7.19 -11.55 -12.87
C ASP A 104 6.76 -10.44 -13.84
N GLU A 105 5.62 -10.60 -14.52
CA GLU A 105 5.07 -9.56 -15.40
C GLU A 105 4.79 -8.27 -14.64
N HIS A 106 4.12 -8.36 -13.48
CA HIS A 106 3.78 -7.19 -12.69
C HIS A 106 5.03 -6.53 -12.06
N PHE A 107 6.02 -7.32 -11.65
CA PHE A 107 7.30 -6.79 -11.20
C PHE A 107 8.03 -6.04 -12.32
N LYS A 108 8.03 -6.55 -13.56
CA LYS A 108 8.56 -5.86 -14.74
C LYS A 108 7.84 -4.54 -15.02
N ASP A 109 6.50 -4.51 -14.89
CA ASP A 109 5.72 -3.26 -15.05
C ASP A 109 6.14 -2.19 -14.03
N LEU A 110 6.29 -2.57 -12.76
CA LEU A 110 6.72 -1.67 -11.69
C LEU A 110 8.16 -1.20 -11.91
N GLU A 111 9.07 -2.09 -12.30
CA GLU A 111 10.47 -1.76 -12.59
C GLU A 111 10.57 -0.77 -13.76
N ALA A 112 9.87 -1.03 -14.88
CA ALA A 112 9.84 -0.12 -16.02
C ALA A 112 9.30 1.26 -15.64
N LYS A 113 8.28 1.31 -14.78
CA LYS A 113 7.73 2.58 -14.28
C LYS A 113 8.71 3.33 -13.38
N ILE A 114 9.41 2.64 -12.48
CA ILE A 114 10.45 3.24 -11.64
C ILE A 114 11.56 3.83 -12.52
N ILE A 115 12.04 3.07 -13.51
CA ILE A 115 13.08 3.49 -14.45
C ILE A 115 12.64 4.75 -15.22
N SER A 116 11.48 4.70 -15.89
CA SER A 116 10.96 5.84 -16.65
C SER A 116 10.79 7.09 -15.77
N ARG A 117 10.35 6.94 -14.51
CA ARG A 117 10.25 8.07 -13.58
C ARG A 117 11.61 8.68 -13.27
N HIS A 118 12.62 7.86 -12.99
CA HIS A 118 13.99 8.33 -12.76
C HIS A 118 14.61 9.00 -13.98
N GLU A 119 14.33 8.50 -15.19
CA GLU A 119 14.91 9.03 -16.42
C GLU A 119 14.20 10.31 -16.91
N GLU A 120 12.88 10.39 -16.76
CA GLU A 120 12.05 11.41 -17.40
C GLU A 120 11.52 12.47 -16.45
N LEU A 121 11.25 12.12 -15.19
CA LEU A 121 10.55 13.00 -14.23
C LEU A 121 11.45 13.50 -13.12
N LEU A 122 12.33 12.64 -12.61
CA LEU A 122 13.21 12.95 -11.49
C LEU A 122 14.51 13.55 -12.03
N CYS A 123 14.66 14.86 -11.89
CA CYS A 123 15.83 15.59 -12.38
C CYS A 123 16.27 16.64 -11.35
N CYS A 124 17.28 17.46 -11.69
CA CYS A 124 17.93 18.37 -10.74
C CYS A 124 16.97 19.30 -9.96
N ASN A 125 15.75 19.53 -10.46
CA ASN A 125 14.74 20.39 -9.83
C ASN A 125 13.53 19.62 -9.22
N ARG A 126 13.52 18.29 -9.30
CA ARG A 126 12.48 17.37 -8.81
C ARG A 126 13.14 16.06 -8.36
N GLN A 127 13.45 15.94 -7.08
CA GLN A 127 14.20 14.76 -6.57
C GLN A 127 13.32 13.54 -6.28
N SER A 128 11.99 13.72 -6.24
CA SER A 128 11.04 12.65 -5.96
C SER A 128 9.70 12.87 -6.66
N ILE A 129 8.87 11.82 -6.72
CA ILE A 129 7.50 11.93 -7.21
C ILE A 129 6.66 12.88 -6.33
N ASN A 130 6.93 12.98 -5.03
CA ASN A 130 6.29 14.00 -4.19
C ASN A 130 6.56 15.42 -4.71
N GLU A 131 7.82 15.74 -5.01
CA GLU A 131 8.15 17.06 -5.57
C GLU A 131 7.59 17.27 -6.98
N HIS A 132 7.61 16.23 -7.82
CA HIS A 132 7.00 16.29 -9.14
C HIS A 132 5.50 16.56 -9.04
N ASN A 133 4.79 15.83 -8.17
CA ASN A 133 3.36 16.00 -7.97
C ASN A 133 3.01 17.33 -7.33
N GLN A 134 3.88 17.97 -6.55
CA GLN A 134 3.63 19.34 -6.09
C GLN A 134 3.76 20.37 -7.22
N LYS A 135 4.75 20.21 -8.11
CA LYS A 135 5.13 21.23 -9.11
C LYS A 135 4.47 21.04 -10.48
N SER A 136 4.10 19.82 -10.84
CA SER A 136 3.55 19.46 -12.15
C SER A 136 2.03 19.60 -12.22
N ARG A 137 1.50 19.94 -13.40
CA ARG A 137 0.05 19.83 -13.68
C ARG A 137 -0.36 18.38 -13.96
N GLN A 138 0.54 17.59 -14.54
CA GLN A 138 0.34 16.17 -14.78
C GLN A 138 0.87 15.40 -13.56
N LYS A 139 -0.06 15.07 -12.65
CA LYS A 139 0.23 14.27 -11.47
C LYS A 139 0.50 12.82 -11.87
N GLN A 140 1.26 12.13 -11.04
CA GLN A 140 1.61 10.72 -11.19
C GLN A 140 1.06 9.94 -10.01
N ASN A 141 0.57 8.73 -10.27
CA ASN A 141 0.05 7.87 -9.23
C ASN A 141 1.19 7.30 -8.36
N TYR A 142 0.91 7.13 -7.08
CA TYR A 142 1.73 6.36 -6.16
C TYR A 142 1.35 4.88 -6.22
N HIS A 143 2.28 4.03 -5.81
CA HIS A 143 2.07 2.60 -5.69
C HIS A 143 2.39 2.16 -4.27
N LEU A 144 1.46 1.46 -3.63
CA LEU A 144 1.67 0.72 -2.39
C LEU A 144 1.77 -0.77 -2.74
N VAL A 145 2.95 -1.35 -2.58
CA VAL A 145 3.23 -2.74 -2.93
C VAL A 145 3.22 -3.60 -1.68
N LEU A 146 2.24 -4.49 -1.57
CA LEU A 146 2.12 -5.49 -0.51
C LEU A 146 2.81 -6.78 -0.96
N ILE A 147 3.88 -7.17 -0.29
CA ILE A 147 4.71 -8.31 -0.69
C ILE A 147 4.60 -9.43 0.35
N ASN A 148 3.95 -10.54 0.01
CA ASN A 148 4.05 -11.76 0.83
C ASN A 148 5.42 -12.40 0.60
N LEU A 149 6.30 -12.34 1.60
CA LEU A 149 7.68 -12.85 1.53
C LEU A 149 7.75 -14.37 1.40
N ALA A 150 6.66 -15.09 1.69
CA ALA A 150 6.58 -16.53 1.42
C ALA A 150 6.45 -16.84 -0.08
N ASN A 151 6.09 -15.84 -0.90
CA ASN A 151 5.77 -15.98 -2.32
C ASN A 151 6.66 -15.14 -3.23
N PHE A 152 7.29 -14.09 -2.69
CA PHE A 152 8.12 -13.15 -3.43
C PHE A 152 9.42 -12.83 -2.70
N PRO A 153 10.56 -12.71 -3.41
CA PRO A 153 10.71 -12.91 -4.85
C PRO A 153 10.66 -14.40 -5.24
N ASN A 154 10.15 -14.67 -6.45
CA ASN A 154 10.26 -16.01 -7.04
C ASN A 154 11.70 -16.24 -7.55
N GLU A 155 12.05 -17.49 -7.88
CA GLU A 155 13.40 -17.87 -8.33
C GLU A 155 13.81 -17.22 -9.67
N GLU A 156 12.85 -16.70 -10.43
CA GLU A 156 13.07 -16.12 -11.76
C GLU A 156 13.57 -14.68 -11.69
N ILE A 157 13.32 -13.97 -10.59
CA ILE A 157 13.74 -12.57 -10.45
C ILE A 157 15.17 -12.51 -9.92
N GLU A 158 16.07 -12.02 -10.77
CA GLU A 158 17.47 -11.81 -10.41
C GLU A 158 17.64 -10.91 -9.17
N LEU A 159 18.53 -11.30 -8.25
CA LEU A 159 18.85 -10.55 -7.04
C LEU A 159 19.19 -9.07 -7.31
N ARG A 160 19.92 -8.79 -8.39
CA ARG A 160 20.28 -7.43 -8.77
C ARG A 160 19.05 -6.57 -9.03
N ARG A 161 18.01 -7.12 -9.67
CA ARG A 161 16.76 -6.42 -9.92
C ARG A 161 16.02 -6.10 -8.63
N ILE A 162 16.01 -7.03 -7.67
CA ILE A 162 15.45 -6.79 -6.32
C ILE A 162 16.17 -5.66 -5.59
N LYS A 163 17.51 -5.66 -5.60
CA LYS A 163 18.32 -4.58 -4.99
C LYS A 163 18.01 -3.23 -5.61
N ASN A 164 18.05 -3.14 -6.94
CA ASN A 164 17.73 -1.92 -7.66
C ASN A 164 16.30 -1.43 -7.36
N PHE A 165 15.34 -2.36 -7.30
CA PHE A 165 13.94 -2.06 -7.00
C PHE A 165 13.80 -1.41 -5.62
N VAL A 166 14.28 -2.06 -4.55
CA VAL A 166 14.11 -1.52 -3.18
C VAL A 166 14.85 -0.18 -3.00
N GLU A 167 16.03 -0.02 -3.61
CA GLU A 167 16.81 1.22 -3.51
C GLU A 167 16.19 2.40 -4.28
N SER A 168 15.49 2.13 -5.38
CA SER A 168 15.00 3.17 -6.30
C SER A 168 13.52 3.51 -6.12
N ALA A 169 12.76 2.63 -5.44
CA ALA A 169 11.29 2.67 -5.35
C ALA A 169 10.76 3.96 -4.71
N VAL A 170 11.27 4.35 -3.54
CA VAL A 170 10.68 5.44 -2.74
C VAL A 170 10.68 6.78 -3.47
N LEU A 171 11.79 7.14 -4.12
CA LEU A 171 11.89 8.39 -4.88
C LEU A 171 10.96 8.37 -6.10
N ALA A 172 10.77 7.20 -6.70
CA ALA A 172 9.84 6.95 -7.79
C ALA A 172 8.37 6.79 -7.33
N GLY A 173 8.05 7.07 -6.06
CA GLY A 173 6.69 7.04 -5.53
C GLY A 173 6.12 5.63 -5.39
N VAL A 174 6.98 4.63 -5.22
CA VAL A 174 6.63 3.24 -4.95
C VAL A 174 7.02 2.93 -3.51
N TYR A 175 6.07 2.48 -2.71
CA TYR A 175 6.24 2.19 -1.30
C TYR A 175 5.94 0.72 -1.04
N VAL A 176 6.71 0.05 -0.18
CA VAL A 176 6.68 -1.41 -0.04
C VAL A 176 6.36 -1.81 1.40
N ILE A 177 5.31 -2.60 1.59
CA ILE A 177 5.05 -3.30 2.85
C ILE A 177 5.21 -4.78 2.59
N ALA A 178 6.36 -5.31 3.00
CA ALA A 178 6.61 -6.74 2.96
C ALA A 178 6.03 -7.39 4.22
N PHE A 179 5.52 -8.61 4.13
CA PHE A 179 4.95 -9.31 5.27
C PHE A 179 5.17 -10.82 5.19
N GLY A 180 5.14 -11.49 6.33
CA GLY A 180 5.23 -12.95 6.39
C GLY A 180 5.47 -13.46 7.80
N ASN A 181 5.46 -14.79 7.95
CA ASN A 181 5.77 -15.43 9.22
C ASN A 181 7.23 -15.13 9.62
N GLN A 182 7.51 -14.89 10.90
CA GLN A 182 8.85 -14.61 11.43
C GLN A 182 9.91 -15.67 11.08
N GLU A 183 9.53 -16.92 10.81
CA GLU A 183 10.42 -17.96 10.30
C GLU A 183 11.09 -17.57 8.98
N ILE A 184 10.50 -16.66 8.20
CA ILE A 184 11.06 -16.14 6.94
C ILE A 184 12.43 -15.47 7.14
N LYS A 185 12.75 -15.01 8.35
CA LYS A 185 14.09 -14.49 8.69
C LYS A 185 15.19 -15.54 8.48
N LYS A 186 14.86 -16.82 8.53
CA LYS A 186 15.78 -17.95 8.30
C LYS A 186 15.84 -18.39 6.83
N SER A 187 15.14 -17.72 5.92
CA SER A 187 15.10 -18.06 4.50
C SER A 187 16.50 -18.00 3.88
N GLU A 188 16.84 -19.01 3.07
CA GLU A 188 18.07 -19.05 2.27
C GLU A 188 17.97 -18.20 0.99
N ASN A 189 16.78 -17.68 0.66
CA ASN A 189 16.58 -16.83 -0.52
C ASN A 189 17.23 -15.46 -0.30
N GLU A 190 18.29 -15.17 -1.05
CA GLU A 190 19.04 -13.90 -0.96
C GLU A 190 18.17 -12.66 -1.30
N GLY A 191 17.17 -12.81 -2.15
CA GLY A 191 16.22 -11.75 -2.49
C GLY A 191 15.31 -11.40 -1.32
N VAL A 192 14.74 -12.41 -0.63
CA VAL A 192 14.01 -12.22 0.63
C VAL A 192 14.89 -11.53 1.67
N GLN A 193 16.13 -12.01 1.84
CA GLN A 193 17.09 -11.41 2.78
C GLN A 193 17.45 -9.96 2.42
N THR A 194 17.45 -9.61 1.13
CA THR A 194 17.67 -8.23 0.67
C THR A 194 16.52 -7.33 1.10
N ILE A 195 15.28 -7.76 0.91
CA ILE A 195 14.08 -7.00 1.33
C ILE A 195 14.07 -6.83 2.85
N LEU A 196 14.30 -7.91 3.62
CA LEU A 196 14.33 -7.89 5.09
C LEU A 196 15.42 -6.99 5.69
N LYS A 197 16.54 -6.82 5.00
CA LYS A 197 17.65 -5.96 5.43
C LYS A 197 17.47 -4.50 5.02
N HIS A 198 16.76 -4.26 3.92
CA HIS A 198 16.52 -2.92 3.42
C HIS A 198 15.45 -2.20 4.23
N PHE A 199 14.36 -2.89 4.56
CA PHE A 199 13.24 -2.32 5.30
C PHE A 199 13.28 -2.65 6.79
N LYS A 200 12.80 -1.71 7.59
CA LYS A 200 12.66 -1.87 9.05
C LYS A 200 11.69 -2.99 9.39
N ASN A 201 11.95 -3.74 10.45
CA ASN A 201 11.13 -4.89 10.84
C ASN A 201 10.21 -4.57 12.02
N LEU A 202 8.89 -4.58 11.78
CA LEU A 202 7.86 -4.56 12.81
C LEU A 202 7.44 -6.01 13.11
N ASN A 203 7.80 -6.51 14.30
CA ASN A 203 7.43 -7.86 14.69
C ASN A 203 6.11 -7.88 15.46
N VAL A 204 5.30 -8.91 15.24
CA VAL A 204 4.09 -9.20 16.01
C VAL A 204 4.20 -10.60 16.60
N THR A 205 4.22 -10.71 17.93
CA THR A 205 4.37 -11.98 18.64
C THR A 205 3.30 -12.06 19.72
N ASN A 206 2.57 -13.18 19.77
CA ASN A 206 1.43 -13.36 20.69
C ASN A 206 0.40 -12.21 20.66
N ASN A 207 0.13 -11.66 19.47
CA ASN A 207 -0.72 -10.49 19.21
C ASN A 207 -0.20 -9.16 19.77
N GLU A 208 1.05 -9.09 20.21
CA GLU A 208 1.68 -7.86 20.68
C GLU A 208 2.70 -7.36 19.66
N PHE A 209 2.71 -6.05 19.43
CA PHE A 209 3.62 -5.40 18.49
C PHE A 209 4.92 -4.99 19.19
N GLU A 210 6.05 -5.41 18.63
CA GLU A 210 7.37 -5.02 19.10
C GLU A 210 7.76 -3.66 18.52
N ILE A 211 7.45 -2.59 19.27
CA ILE A 211 7.81 -1.22 18.88
C ILE A 211 9.27 -0.94 19.29
N THR A 212 10.18 -1.04 18.32
CA THR A 212 11.61 -0.77 18.51
C THR A 212 11.96 0.67 18.15
N PRO A 213 13.14 1.19 18.57
CA PRO A 213 13.63 2.51 18.16
C PRO A 213 13.79 2.68 16.64
N GLU A 214 13.97 1.58 15.93
CA GLU A 214 14.02 1.59 14.46
C GLU A 214 12.66 1.94 13.86
N ILE A 215 11.58 1.36 14.40
CA ILE A 215 10.20 1.63 13.97
C ILE A 215 9.71 3.00 14.47
N PHE A 216 10.03 3.35 15.72
CA PHE A 216 9.57 4.57 16.35
C PHE A 216 10.64 5.11 17.30
N GLU A 217 11.26 6.23 16.95
CA GLU A 217 12.41 6.79 17.67
C GLU A 217 12.11 7.09 19.16
N PHE A 218 10.89 7.51 19.47
CA PHE A 218 10.48 7.94 20.82
C PHE A 218 9.95 6.79 21.70
N THR A 219 10.63 5.63 21.69
CA THR A 219 10.23 4.44 22.49
C THR A 219 10.08 4.71 23.99
N GLU A 220 10.68 5.76 24.54
CA GLU A 220 10.49 6.17 25.93
C GLU A 220 9.02 6.50 26.27
N LEU A 221 8.22 6.90 25.28
CA LEU A 221 6.79 7.14 25.45
C LEU A 221 6.02 5.85 25.78
N LEU A 222 6.51 4.69 25.35
CA LEU A 222 5.92 3.38 25.67
C LEU A 222 6.01 3.04 27.17
N LYS A 223 6.77 3.80 27.97
CA LYS A 223 6.81 3.62 29.43
C LYS A 223 5.55 4.13 30.12
N THR A 224 4.84 5.05 29.48
CA THR A 224 3.65 5.73 30.04
C THR A 224 2.42 5.55 29.17
N HIS A 225 2.61 5.24 27.88
CA HIS A 225 1.56 5.03 26.91
C HIS A 225 1.42 3.56 26.55
N THR A 226 0.18 3.12 26.33
CA THR A 226 -0.12 1.81 25.75
C THR A 226 -0.25 1.94 24.24
N PHE A 227 0.41 1.07 23.48
CA PHE A 227 0.22 1.01 22.03
C PHE A 227 -1.07 0.26 21.66
N GLU A 228 -1.92 0.91 20.89
CA GLU A 228 -3.12 0.37 20.28
C GLU A 228 -2.87 0.27 18.76
N PRO A 229 -2.77 -0.93 18.18
CA PRO A 229 -2.52 -1.08 16.74
C PRO A 229 -3.68 -0.51 15.92
N LEU A 230 -3.39 -0.11 14.67
CA LEU A 230 -4.40 0.42 13.78
C LEU A 230 -5.48 -0.63 13.50
N ASP A 231 -6.68 -0.31 13.96
CA ASP A 231 -7.89 -1.09 13.77
C ASP A 231 -9.02 -0.12 13.40
N LEU A 232 -9.22 0.05 12.10
CA LEU A 232 -10.25 0.93 11.57
C LEU A 232 -11.46 0.13 11.09
N ASP A 233 -12.60 0.81 10.99
CA ASP A 233 -13.76 0.26 10.32
C ASP A 233 -13.47 0.17 8.81
N ARG A 234 -13.02 -1.00 8.40
CA ARG A 234 -12.61 -1.29 7.02
C ARG A 234 -13.78 -1.22 6.03
N GLN A 235 -15.01 -1.47 6.48
CA GLN A 235 -16.19 -1.32 5.63
C GLN A 235 -16.46 0.17 5.40
N MET A 236 -16.44 0.98 6.45
CA MET A 236 -16.61 2.43 6.33
C MET A 236 -15.54 3.05 5.42
N LEU A 237 -14.27 2.65 5.55
CA LEU A 237 -13.19 3.13 4.67
C LEU A 237 -13.42 2.72 3.21
N HIS A 238 -13.80 1.46 2.97
CA HIS A 238 -14.17 1.00 1.64
C HIS A 238 -15.29 1.87 1.04
N ASP A 239 -16.36 2.10 1.79
CA ASP A 239 -17.50 2.88 1.33
C ASP A 239 -17.13 4.34 1.06
N ASN A 240 -16.26 4.94 1.89
CA ASN A 240 -15.73 6.29 1.63
C ASN A 240 -14.92 6.34 0.32
N ILE A 241 -14.05 5.36 0.07
CA ILE A 241 -13.27 5.26 -1.18
C ILE A 241 -14.21 5.19 -2.38
N MET A 242 -15.28 4.40 -2.28
CA MET A 242 -16.31 4.23 -3.30
C MET A 242 -17.07 5.54 -3.60
N ILE A 243 -17.48 6.26 -2.56
CA ILE A 243 -18.17 7.55 -2.67
C ILE A 243 -17.22 8.61 -3.27
N ASN A 244 -16.01 8.74 -2.74
CA ASN A 244 -15.03 9.74 -3.16
C ASN A 244 -14.65 9.59 -4.64
N ALA A 245 -14.58 8.35 -5.12
CA ALA A 245 -14.28 8.07 -6.51
C ALA A 245 -15.48 8.28 -7.47
N ASN A 246 -16.63 8.75 -6.97
CA ASN A 246 -17.92 8.79 -7.69
C ASN A 246 -18.24 7.46 -8.38
N LEU A 247 -17.77 6.34 -7.80
CA LEU A 247 -17.89 5.04 -8.42
C LEU A 247 -19.33 4.56 -8.41
N GLU A 248 -20.08 4.86 -7.35
CA GLU A 248 -21.49 4.49 -7.24
C GLU A 248 -22.36 5.05 -8.39
N GLN A 249 -22.01 6.23 -8.92
CA GLN A 249 -22.73 6.84 -10.05
C GLN A 249 -22.37 6.22 -11.41
N ARG A 250 -21.21 5.56 -11.53
CA ARG A 250 -20.85 4.79 -12.72
C ARG A 250 -21.62 3.46 -12.82
N PHE A 251 -22.40 3.10 -11.80
CA PHE A 251 -23.24 1.89 -11.73
C PHE A 251 -24.71 2.13 -12.06
N ILE A 252 -25.10 3.29 -12.63
CA ILE A 252 -26.40 3.36 -13.32
C ILE A 252 -26.23 2.50 -14.57
N PRO A 253 -26.83 1.28 -14.67
CA PRO A 253 -26.89 0.61 -15.95
C PRO A 253 -27.62 1.58 -16.87
N GLU A 254 -27.06 1.88 -18.04
CA GLU A 254 -27.84 2.52 -19.10
C GLU A 254 -29.15 1.74 -19.17
N ILE A 255 -30.24 2.38 -18.74
CA ILE A 255 -31.57 1.94 -19.12
C ILE A 255 -31.50 1.99 -20.63
N LEU A 256 -31.41 0.80 -21.24
CA LEU A 256 -31.52 0.64 -22.68
C LEU A 256 -32.78 1.40 -23.09
N GLU A 257 -32.61 2.59 -23.65
CA GLU A 257 -33.64 3.27 -24.43
C GLU A 257 -33.80 2.46 -25.72
N ASP A 258 -34.43 1.31 -25.59
CA ASP A 258 -34.75 0.45 -26.73
C ASP A 258 -36.19 -0.07 -26.62
N GLU A 259 -37.13 0.85 -26.35
CA GLU A 259 -38.57 0.61 -26.56
C GLU A 259 -39.31 1.89 -27.02
N THR A 260 -38.88 2.51 -28.12
CA THR A 260 -39.79 3.35 -28.92
C THR A 260 -39.61 3.17 -30.43
N HIS A 261 -39.62 1.92 -30.91
CA HIS A 261 -39.90 1.62 -32.32
C HIS A 261 -40.96 0.52 -32.47
N TYR A 262 -42.12 0.71 -31.82
CA TYR A 262 -43.36 0.08 -32.27
C TYR A 262 -44.52 1.05 -32.08
N LYS A 263 -44.76 1.87 -33.11
CA LYS A 263 -46.06 2.38 -33.59
C LYS A 263 -45.86 3.70 -34.34
N GLN A 264 -45.36 3.62 -35.56
CA GLN A 264 -45.82 4.50 -36.64
C GLN A 264 -45.80 3.73 -37.96
N GLY A 265 -47.00 3.52 -38.53
CA GLY A 265 -47.16 3.44 -39.98
C GLY A 265 -47.55 2.10 -40.59
N ILE A 266 -48.85 2.02 -40.90
CA ILE A 266 -49.48 1.36 -42.06
C ILE A 266 -49.70 -0.16 -41.96
#